data_AF-A0A672F9C9-F1
#
_entry.id   AF-A0A672F9C9-F1
#
_cell.length_a   1.000
_cell.length_b   1.000
_cell.length_c   1.000
_cell.angle_alpha   90.00
_cell.angle_beta   90.00
_cell.angle_gamma   90.00
#
_symmetry.space_group_name_H-M   'P 1'
#
loop_
_entity.id
_entity.type
_entity.pdbx_description
1 polymer ?
#
loop_
_entity_poly.entity_id
_entity_poly.type
_entity_poly.pdbx_seq_one_letter_code
_entity_poly.pdbx_strand_id
1 'polypeptide(L)'
;MSKKDNGASLILAYLNEKNRPYSAQDVFCNLQKQHGLGKTAVVKAMELLALEGKIKEKTYGKQKIYFADQAQFQDVSEADLKAMDGQISALSAEVQSLTQSCRQLDAELKELNSSLTTEEMVAEIKELRAECAGYRARLDKIRSATNHVTPQEKEKVYKDRDVYVKEWKKRKRLASDMINAILEGYPKSKKEFLDEVGVETDEDCKVAVPPS
;
A
#
# COMPACT_ATOMS: atom_id res chain seq x y z
N MET A 1 3.99 51.22 -18.25
CA MET A 1 3.30 50.29 -19.17
C MET A 1 2.19 49.60 -18.38
N SER A 2 0.92 49.88 -18.73
CA SER A 2 -0.23 49.69 -17.84
C SER A 2 -0.79 48.26 -17.92
N LYS A 3 -1.35 47.74 -16.83
CA LYS A 3 -2.02 46.42 -16.75
C LYS A 3 -3.09 46.18 -17.84
N LYS A 4 -3.58 47.24 -18.50
CA LYS A 4 -4.54 47.18 -19.62
C LYS A 4 -3.94 46.59 -20.92
N ASP A 5 -2.67 46.82 -21.22
CA ASP A 5 -2.04 46.34 -22.47
C ASP A 5 -1.76 44.83 -22.44
N ASN A 6 -1.55 44.27 -21.24
CA ASN A 6 -1.26 42.85 -21.08
C ASN A 6 -2.47 41.96 -21.42
N GLY A 7 -3.69 42.42 -21.09
CA GLY A 7 -4.91 41.65 -21.33
C GLY A 7 -5.27 41.53 -22.82
N ALA A 8 -5.17 42.63 -23.58
CA ALA A 8 -5.46 42.61 -25.02
C ALA A 8 -4.40 41.78 -25.79
N SER A 9 -3.13 41.94 -25.46
CA SER A 9 -2.04 41.16 -26.08
C SER A 9 -2.20 39.66 -25.83
N LEU A 10 -2.58 39.27 -24.61
CA LEU A 10 -2.85 37.88 -24.26
C LEU A 10 -4.06 37.32 -25.03
N ILE A 11 -5.15 38.08 -25.13
CA ILE A 11 -6.35 37.65 -25.87
C ILE A 11 -6.02 37.49 -27.36
N LEU A 12 -5.26 38.41 -27.95
CA LEU A 12 -4.81 38.31 -29.33
C LEU A 12 -3.97 37.05 -29.56
N ALA A 13 -2.98 36.80 -28.70
CA ALA A 13 -2.15 35.61 -28.76
C ALA A 13 -2.99 34.33 -28.66
N TYR A 14 -3.93 34.29 -27.71
CA TYR A 14 -4.84 33.16 -27.53
C TYR A 14 -5.71 32.89 -28.77
N LEU A 15 -6.28 33.94 -29.38
CA LEU A 15 -7.12 33.80 -30.58
C LEU A 15 -6.32 33.32 -31.79
N ASN A 16 -5.08 33.81 -31.96
CA ASN A 16 -4.18 33.35 -33.02
C ASN A 16 -3.73 31.91 -32.80
N GLU A 17 -3.38 31.53 -31.57
CA GLU A 17 -2.94 30.16 -31.25
C GLU A 17 -4.07 29.13 -31.45
N LYS A 18 -5.28 29.44 -30.98
CA LYS A 18 -6.41 28.50 -31.10
C LYS A 18 -7.05 28.51 -32.49
N ASN A 19 -6.91 29.61 -33.23
CA ASN A 19 -7.44 29.84 -34.57
C ASN A 19 -8.90 29.36 -34.77
N ARG A 20 -9.75 29.58 -33.75
CA ARG A 20 -11.18 29.21 -33.75
C ARG A 20 -12.03 30.44 -33.43
N PRO A 21 -13.27 30.54 -33.96
CA PRO A 21 -14.20 31.61 -33.58
C PRO A 21 -14.69 31.46 -32.14
N TYR A 22 -14.68 32.56 -31.38
CA TYR A 22 -15.13 32.60 -29.99
C TYR A 22 -16.02 33.82 -29.72
N SER A 23 -16.95 33.69 -28.77
CA SER A 23 -17.59 34.85 -28.16
C SER A 23 -16.73 35.44 -27.03
N ALA A 24 -17.03 36.68 -26.61
CA ALA A 24 -16.36 37.26 -25.45
C ALA A 24 -16.62 36.50 -24.14
N GLN A 25 -17.74 35.77 -24.05
CA GLN A 25 -18.01 34.89 -22.92
C GLN A 25 -17.09 33.66 -22.93
N ASP A 26 -16.85 33.07 -24.10
CA ASP A 26 -15.98 31.89 -24.23
C ASP A 26 -14.54 32.24 -23.87
N VAL A 27 -14.02 33.36 -24.41
CA VAL A 27 -12.67 33.83 -24.09
C VAL A 27 -12.53 34.15 -22.60
N PHE A 28 -13.54 34.76 -21.98
CA PHE A 28 -13.55 34.98 -20.54
C PHE A 28 -13.48 33.66 -19.77
N CYS A 29 -14.36 32.70 -20.05
CA CYS A 29 -14.36 31.40 -19.38
C CYS A 29 -13.01 30.66 -19.51
N ASN A 30 -12.41 30.70 -20.71
CA ASN A 30 -11.17 29.99 -21.01
C ASN A 30 -9.95 30.62 -20.32
N LEU A 31 -9.87 31.95 -20.29
CA LEU A 31 -8.71 32.67 -19.74
C LEU A 31 -8.85 33.06 -18.27
N GLN A 32 -10.06 33.02 -17.70
CA GLN A 32 -10.29 33.43 -16.31
C GLN A 32 -9.47 32.61 -15.31
N LYS A 33 -9.38 31.29 -15.48
CA LYS A 33 -8.68 30.40 -14.54
C LYS A 33 -7.17 30.63 -14.50
N GLN A 34 -6.57 30.89 -15.66
CA GLN A 34 -5.12 30.99 -15.79
C GLN A 34 -4.60 32.43 -15.64
N HIS A 35 -5.40 33.43 -16.04
CA HIS A 35 -4.93 34.82 -16.16
C HIS A 35 -5.77 35.83 -15.37
N GLY A 36 -6.85 35.38 -14.70
CA GLY A 36 -7.62 36.23 -13.79
C GLY A 36 -8.28 37.45 -14.43
N LEU A 37 -8.48 37.45 -15.76
CA LEU A 37 -9.09 38.58 -16.47
C LEU A 37 -10.58 38.71 -16.12
N GLY A 38 -11.00 39.91 -15.72
CA GLY A 38 -12.41 40.21 -15.45
C GLY A 38 -13.25 40.24 -16.73
N LYS A 39 -14.49 39.77 -16.67
CA LYS A 39 -15.40 39.65 -17.82
C LYS A 39 -15.54 40.94 -18.62
N THR A 40 -15.75 42.07 -17.95
CA THR A 40 -15.86 43.39 -18.60
C THR A 40 -14.56 43.82 -19.28
N ALA A 41 -13.41 43.43 -18.73
CA ALA A 41 -12.11 43.73 -19.32
C ALA A 41 -11.88 42.91 -20.60
N VAL A 42 -12.29 41.63 -20.61
CA VAL A 42 -12.23 40.76 -21.80
C VAL A 42 -13.10 41.32 -22.92
N VAL A 43 -14.36 41.68 -22.63
CA VAL A 43 -15.27 42.28 -23.62
C VAL A 43 -14.67 43.53 -24.24
N LYS A 44 -14.20 44.48 -23.41
CA LYS A 44 -13.58 45.73 -23.88
C LYS A 44 -12.32 45.48 -24.71
N ALA A 45 -11.49 44.52 -24.30
CA ALA A 45 -10.26 44.18 -25.02
C ALA A 45 -10.57 43.57 -26.39
N MET A 46 -11.56 42.69 -26.48
CA MET A 46 -11.98 42.09 -27.76
C MET A 46 -12.58 43.13 -28.72
N GLU A 47 -13.43 44.01 -28.22
CA GLU A 47 -13.98 45.13 -29.02
C GLU A 47 -12.87 46.06 -29.52
N LEU A 48 -11.89 46.38 -28.66
CA LEU A 48 -10.75 47.21 -29.03
C LEU A 48 -9.85 46.53 -30.07
N LEU A 49 -9.53 45.25 -29.90
CA LEU A 49 -8.74 44.49 -30.89
C LEU A 49 -9.46 44.39 -32.23
N ALA A 50 -10.80 44.28 -32.23
CA ALA A 50 -11.59 44.25 -33.45
C ALA A 50 -11.61 45.63 -34.13
N LEU A 51 -11.74 46.70 -33.34
CA LEU A 51 -11.67 48.08 -33.82
C LEU A 51 -10.30 48.43 -34.43
N GLU A 52 -9.22 47.96 -33.81
CA GLU A 52 -7.85 48.08 -34.31
C GLU A 52 -7.56 47.18 -35.52
N GLY A 53 -8.52 46.34 -35.94
CA GLY A 53 -8.38 45.42 -37.07
C GLY A 53 -7.45 44.23 -36.80
N LYS A 54 -6.98 44.04 -35.56
CA LYS A 54 -6.10 42.92 -35.17
C LYS A 54 -6.83 41.58 -35.11
N ILE A 55 -8.14 41.61 -34.91
CA ILE A 55 -9.02 40.44 -35.01
C ILE A 55 -10.24 40.81 -35.85
N LYS A 56 -10.91 39.82 -36.43
CA LYS A 56 -12.18 40.02 -37.13
C LYS A 56 -13.34 39.83 -36.15
N GLU A 57 -14.36 40.66 -36.26
CA GLU A 57 -15.65 40.46 -35.58
C GLU A 57 -16.77 40.19 -36.58
N LYS A 58 -17.75 39.37 -36.16
CA LYS A 58 -18.98 39.16 -36.92
C LYS A 58 -20.18 39.13 -35.97
N THR A 59 -21.21 39.88 -36.33
CA THR A 59 -22.43 40.02 -35.53
C THR A 59 -23.51 39.07 -36.04
N TYR A 60 -24.09 38.29 -35.13
CA TYR A 60 -25.21 37.38 -35.37
C TYR A 60 -26.35 37.76 -34.41
N GLY A 61 -27.29 38.56 -34.91
CA GLY A 61 -28.38 39.10 -34.09
C GLY A 61 -27.83 39.94 -32.92
N LYS A 62 -28.04 39.47 -31.69
CA LYS A 62 -27.57 40.13 -30.46
C LYS A 62 -26.16 39.70 -30.02
N GLN A 63 -25.58 38.67 -30.64
CA GLN A 63 -24.30 38.11 -30.24
C GLN A 63 -23.19 38.48 -31.24
N LYS A 64 -21.96 38.64 -30.74
CA LYS A 64 -20.76 38.85 -31.55
C LYS A 64 -19.80 37.67 -31.37
N ILE A 65 -19.21 37.23 -32.48
CA ILE A 65 -18.08 36.30 -32.48
C ILE A 65 -16.84 37.01 -33.00
N TYR A 66 -15.68 36.59 -32.51
CA TYR A 66 -14.38 37.13 -32.84
C TYR A 66 -13.43 36.00 -33.23
N PHE A 67 -12.54 36.26 -34.18
CA PHE A 67 -11.57 35.28 -34.66
C PHE A 67 -10.32 35.97 -35.21
N ALA A 68 -9.22 35.23 -35.26
CA ALA A 68 -7.98 35.69 -35.89
C ALA A 68 -8.20 36.02 -37.37
N ASP A 69 -7.59 37.11 -37.85
CA ASP A 69 -7.63 37.46 -39.27
C ASP A 69 -6.88 36.39 -40.07
N GLN A 70 -7.55 35.67 -40.97
CA GLN A 70 -6.91 34.61 -41.73
C GLN A 70 -5.91 35.15 -42.76
N ALA A 71 -6.06 36.40 -43.19
CA ALA A 71 -5.12 37.04 -44.11
C ALA A 71 -3.71 37.25 -43.52
N GLN A 72 -3.55 37.11 -42.20
CA GLN A 72 -2.25 37.18 -41.55
C GLN A 72 -1.43 35.88 -41.70
N PHE A 73 -2.09 34.78 -42.08
CA PHE A 73 -1.45 33.48 -42.30
C PHE A 73 -1.12 33.30 -43.78
N GLN A 74 -0.01 32.64 -44.07
CA GLN A 74 0.43 32.38 -45.43
C GLN A 74 -0.49 31.37 -46.12
N ASP A 75 -0.90 31.66 -47.34
CA ASP A 75 -1.57 30.68 -48.21
C ASP A 75 -0.60 29.56 -48.58
N VAL A 76 -1.03 28.32 -48.37
CA VAL A 76 -0.22 27.13 -48.63
C VAL A 76 -0.69 26.50 -49.95
N SER A 77 0.25 26.17 -50.84
CA SER A 77 -0.09 25.51 -52.10
C SER A 77 -0.46 24.03 -51.89
N GLU A 78 -1.18 23.43 -52.83
CA GLU A 78 -1.51 21.99 -52.77
C GLU A 78 -0.26 21.10 -52.75
N ALA A 79 0.82 21.53 -53.42
CA ALA A 79 2.10 20.84 -53.39
C ALA A 79 2.75 20.89 -52.00
N ASP A 80 2.71 22.05 -51.33
CA ASP A 80 3.25 22.22 -49.98
C ASP A 80 2.43 21.44 -48.95
N LEU A 81 1.09 21.42 -49.07
CA LEU A 81 0.22 20.59 -48.23
C LEU A 81 0.59 19.11 -48.34
N LYS A 82 0.76 18.61 -49.57
CA LYS A 82 1.17 17.21 -49.80
C LYS A 82 2.56 16.91 -49.22
N ALA A 83 3.49 17.86 -49.30
CA ALA A 83 4.81 17.71 -48.70
C ALA A 83 4.73 17.65 -47.16
N MET A 84 3.91 18.51 -46.55
CA MET A 84 3.66 18.49 -45.10
C MET A 84 3.00 17.18 -44.66
N ASP A 85 2.00 16.68 -45.38
CA ASP A 85 1.38 15.38 -45.09
C ASP A 85 2.40 14.23 -45.14
N GLY A 86 3.31 14.26 -46.12
CA GLY A 86 4.42 13.31 -46.20
C GLY A 86 5.34 13.38 -44.98
N GLN A 87 5.70 14.60 -44.54
CA GLN A 87 6.51 14.80 -43.33
C GLN A 87 5.79 14.34 -42.06
N ILE A 88 4.50 14.66 -41.91
CA ILE A 88 3.68 14.23 -40.78
C ILE A 88 3.63 12.70 -40.73
N SER A 89 3.44 12.04 -41.88
CA SER A 89 3.41 10.58 -41.96
C SER A 89 4.75 9.96 -41.58
N ALA A 90 5.87 10.50 -42.10
CA ALA A 90 7.21 10.01 -41.78
C ALA A 90 7.54 10.18 -40.28
N LEU A 91 7.32 11.37 -39.73
CA LEU A 91 7.57 11.64 -38.31
C LEU A 91 6.66 10.81 -37.40
N SER A 92 5.40 10.59 -37.79
CA SER A 92 4.48 9.74 -37.02
C SER A 92 4.95 8.28 -36.98
N ALA A 93 5.46 7.77 -38.10
CA ALA A 93 6.03 6.43 -38.17
C ALA A 93 7.30 6.30 -37.30
N GLU A 94 8.18 7.31 -37.34
CA GLU A 94 9.38 7.37 -36.50
C GLU A 94 9.04 7.40 -35.00
N VAL A 95 8.08 8.25 -34.59
CA VAL A 95 7.59 8.31 -33.22
C VAL A 95 7.03 6.96 -32.77
N GLN A 96 6.26 6.28 -33.62
CA GLN A 96 5.73 4.97 -33.32
C GLN A 96 6.85 3.94 -33.11
N SER A 97 7.85 3.92 -33.98
CA SER A 97 8.99 3.00 -33.90
C SER A 97 9.82 3.24 -32.64
N LEU A 98 10.19 4.49 -32.36
CA LEU A 98 10.95 4.87 -31.16
C LEU A 98 10.17 4.54 -29.89
N THR A 99 8.86 4.82 -29.85
CA THR A 99 8.02 4.49 -28.70
C THR A 99 8.00 2.97 -28.44
N GLN A 100 7.95 2.16 -29.49
CA GLN A 100 8.01 0.70 -29.35
C GLN A 100 9.37 0.24 -28.81
N SER A 101 10.46 0.80 -29.33
CA SER A 101 11.82 0.49 -28.87
C SER A 101 12.02 0.86 -27.39
N CYS A 102 11.57 2.04 -26.97
CA CYS A 102 11.63 2.44 -25.56
C CYS A 102 10.87 1.45 -24.66
N ARG A 103 9.67 1.01 -25.07
CA ARG A 103 8.89 0.02 -24.30
C ARG A 103 9.61 -1.32 -24.16
N GLN A 104 10.34 -1.75 -25.18
CA GLN A 104 11.13 -2.99 -25.13
C GLN A 104 12.30 -2.84 -24.16
N LEU A 105 13.06 -1.74 -24.28
CA LEU A 105 14.18 -1.45 -23.39
C LEU A 105 13.74 -1.29 -21.93
N ASP A 106 12.60 -0.64 -21.68
CA ASP A 106 12.02 -0.52 -20.34
C ASP A 106 11.65 -1.89 -19.75
N ALA A 107 11.15 -2.81 -20.57
CA ALA A 107 10.84 -4.17 -20.15
C ALA A 107 12.11 -4.96 -19.80
N GLU A 108 13.14 -4.89 -20.63
CA GLU A 108 14.45 -5.52 -20.39
C GLU A 108 15.12 -4.97 -19.13
N LEU A 109 15.09 -3.64 -18.96
CA LEU A 109 15.65 -2.97 -17.79
C LEU A 109 14.91 -3.41 -16.51
N LYS A 110 13.57 -3.48 -16.56
CA LYS A 110 12.76 -3.95 -15.44
C LYS A 110 13.07 -5.41 -15.08
N GLU A 111 13.22 -6.27 -16.08
CA GLU A 111 13.59 -7.67 -15.88
C GLU A 111 14.96 -7.78 -15.20
N LEU A 112 15.96 -7.07 -15.72
CA LEU A 112 17.31 -7.07 -15.16
C LEU A 112 17.34 -6.55 -13.71
N ASN A 113 16.64 -5.45 -13.43
CA ASN A 113 16.55 -4.87 -12.08
C ASN A 113 15.67 -5.66 -11.11
N SER A 114 14.86 -6.60 -11.59
CA SER A 114 14.08 -7.49 -10.71
C SER A 114 14.91 -8.66 -10.16
N SER A 115 16.12 -8.86 -10.68
CA SER A 115 17.05 -9.86 -10.20
C SER A 115 18.11 -9.23 -9.30
N LEU A 116 18.61 -10.01 -8.33
CA LEU A 116 19.77 -9.60 -7.55
C LEU A 116 20.97 -9.44 -8.47
N THR A 117 21.76 -8.40 -8.24
CA THR A 117 23.06 -8.27 -8.89
C THR A 117 23.97 -9.44 -8.48
N THR A 118 24.99 -9.72 -9.28
CA THR A 118 25.96 -10.78 -8.96
C THR A 118 26.62 -10.56 -7.60
N GLU A 119 26.90 -9.31 -7.23
CA GLU A 119 27.49 -8.96 -5.94
C GLU A 119 26.53 -9.25 -4.78
N GLU A 120 25.26 -8.87 -4.91
CA GLU A 120 24.21 -9.16 -3.91
C GLU A 120 23.96 -10.67 -3.80
N MET A 121 23.93 -11.42 -4.91
CA MET A 121 23.82 -12.88 -4.88
C MET A 121 24.99 -13.51 -4.12
N VAL A 122 26.22 -13.02 -4.32
CA VAL A 122 27.40 -13.54 -3.60
C VAL A 122 27.31 -13.26 -2.10
N ALA A 123 26.84 -12.07 -1.71
CA ALA A 123 26.62 -11.73 -0.31
C ALA A 123 25.54 -12.63 0.33
N GLU A 124 24.40 -12.80 -0.34
CA GLU A 124 23.29 -13.64 0.11
C GLU A 124 23.72 -15.11 0.29
N ILE A 125 24.46 -15.65 -0.70
CA ILE A 125 25.01 -17.02 -0.63
C ILE A 125 25.93 -17.17 0.59
N LYS A 126 26.73 -16.15 0.90
CA LYS A 126 27.65 -16.18 2.04
C LYS A 126 26.86 -16.20 3.36
N GLU A 127 25.83 -15.37 3.50
CA GLU A 127 24.98 -15.33 4.70
C GLU A 127 24.22 -16.63 4.90
N LEU A 128 23.52 -17.12 3.87
CA LEU A 128 22.78 -18.39 3.92
C LEU A 128 23.69 -19.58 4.28
N ARG A 129 24.93 -19.60 3.78
CA ARG A 129 25.92 -20.62 4.16
C ARG A 129 26.29 -20.53 5.63
N ALA A 130 26.48 -19.33 6.16
CA ALA A 130 26.79 -19.12 7.57
C ALA A 130 25.62 -19.55 8.47
N GLU A 131 24.38 -19.21 8.09
CA GLU A 131 23.18 -19.67 8.80
C GLU A 131 23.05 -21.19 8.78
N CYS A 132 23.21 -21.82 7.61
CA CYS A 132 23.17 -23.27 7.48
C CYS A 132 24.21 -23.95 8.38
N ALA A 133 25.42 -23.40 8.46
CA ALA A 133 26.47 -23.89 9.35
C ALA A 133 26.05 -23.77 10.82
N GLY A 134 25.47 -22.63 11.21
CA GLY A 134 24.92 -22.42 12.55
C GLY A 134 23.79 -23.38 12.91
N TYR A 135 22.83 -23.59 12.01
CA TYR A 135 21.75 -24.55 12.20
C TYR A 135 22.27 -25.99 12.33
N ARG A 136 23.24 -26.39 11.51
CA ARG A 136 23.88 -27.71 11.62
C ARG A 136 24.56 -27.90 12.97
N ALA A 137 25.36 -26.93 13.42
CA ALA A 137 26.02 -27.00 14.73
C ALA A 137 25.02 -27.09 15.88
N ARG A 138 23.92 -26.33 15.81
CA ARG A 138 22.82 -26.41 16.80
C ARG A 138 22.16 -27.79 16.79
N LEU A 139 21.92 -28.33 15.60
CA LEU A 139 21.29 -29.64 15.41
C LEU A 139 22.19 -30.76 15.96
N ASP A 140 23.49 -30.70 15.70
CA ASP A 140 24.47 -31.64 16.24
C ASP A 140 24.52 -31.58 17.77
N LYS A 141 24.51 -30.37 18.35
CA LYS A 141 24.46 -30.20 19.81
C LYS A 141 23.21 -30.84 20.41
N ILE A 142 22.04 -30.64 19.80
CA ILE A 142 20.78 -31.25 20.24
C ILE A 142 20.88 -32.77 20.15
N ARG A 143 21.33 -33.31 19.00
CA ARG A 143 21.51 -34.76 18.80
C ARG A 143 22.50 -35.39 19.77
N SER A 144 23.56 -34.69 20.13
CA SER A 144 24.59 -35.17 21.06
C SER A 144 24.17 -35.11 22.53
N ALA A 145 23.08 -34.39 22.86
CA ALA A 145 22.60 -34.32 24.23
C ALA A 145 22.17 -35.73 24.70
N THR A 146 22.40 -36.09 25.95
CA THR A 146 22.01 -37.42 26.47
C THR A 146 20.59 -37.45 27.05
N ASN A 147 19.97 -36.28 27.26
CA ASN A 147 18.63 -36.15 27.86
C ASN A 147 17.52 -36.08 26.79
N HIS A 148 17.44 -37.08 25.92
CA HIS A 148 16.35 -37.19 24.96
C HIS A 148 15.16 -37.89 25.61
N VAL A 149 14.09 -37.14 25.86
CA VAL A 149 12.79 -37.74 26.20
C VAL A 149 12.04 -37.96 24.89
N THR A 150 11.75 -39.21 24.57
CA THR A 150 10.95 -39.51 23.38
C THR A 150 9.52 -38.98 23.56
N PRO A 151 8.82 -38.62 22.47
CA PRO A 151 7.41 -38.25 22.54
C PRO A 151 6.56 -39.32 23.26
N GLN A 152 6.90 -40.60 23.09
CA GLN A 152 6.23 -41.73 23.71
C GLN A 152 6.45 -41.77 25.23
N GLU A 153 7.68 -41.56 25.70
CA GLU A 153 7.99 -41.48 27.14
C GLU A 153 7.31 -40.26 27.77
N LYS A 154 7.35 -39.11 27.09
CA LYS A 154 6.64 -37.90 27.53
C LYS A 154 5.14 -38.20 27.71
N GLU A 155 4.49 -38.75 26.69
CA GLU A 155 3.07 -39.11 26.73
C GLU A 155 2.74 -40.10 27.85
N LYS A 156 3.60 -41.11 28.06
CA LYS A 156 3.45 -42.06 29.16
C LYS A 156 3.48 -41.36 30.51
N VAL A 157 4.45 -40.46 30.74
CA VAL A 157 4.57 -39.69 31.99
C VAL A 157 3.33 -38.82 32.23
N TYR A 158 2.77 -38.18 31.19
CA TYR A 158 1.52 -37.42 31.34
C TYR A 158 0.33 -38.31 31.70
N LYS A 159 0.20 -39.48 31.05
CA LYS A 159 -0.86 -40.45 31.38
C LYS A 159 -0.74 -40.98 32.81
N ASP A 160 0.47 -41.34 33.22
CA ASP A 160 0.75 -41.82 34.57
C ASP A 160 0.42 -40.73 35.60
N ARG A 161 0.85 -39.48 35.36
CA ARG A 161 0.48 -38.32 36.18
C ARG A 161 -1.05 -38.21 36.31
N ASP A 162 -1.78 -38.26 35.21
CA ASP A 162 -3.23 -38.12 35.21
C ASP A 162 -3.92 -39.24 36.02
N VAL A 163 -3.43 -40.47 35.89
CA VAL A 163 -3.92 -41.62 36.68
C VAL A 163 -3.63 -41.41 38.16
N TYR A 164 -2.39 -41.08 38.53
CA TYR A 164 -2.01 -40.90 39.93
C TYR A 164 -2.73 -39.72 40.60
N VAL A 165 -2.92 -38.60 39.89
CA VAL A 165 -3.68 -37.45 40.40
C VAL A 165 -5.16 -37.79 40.59
N LYS A 166 -5.78 -38.52 39.65
CA LYS A 166 -7.17 -38.99 39.79
C LYS A 166 -7.33 -39.90 41.00
N GLU A 167 -6.42 -40.85 41.15
CA GLU A 167 -6.41 -41.81 42.25
C GLU A 167 -6.16 -41.14 43.60
N TRP A 168 -5.26 -40.15 43.68
CA TRP A 168 -5.06 -39.33 44.88
C TRP A 168 -6.34 -38.60 45.27
N LYS A 169 -6.98 -37.88 44.34
CA LYS A 169 -8.26 -37.17 44.60
C LYS A 169 -9.36 -38.12 45.08
N LYS A 170 -9.49 -39.29 44.43
CA LYS A 170 -10.49 -40.30 44.80
C LYS A 170 -10.24 -40.87 46.19
N ARG A 171 -9.01 -41.27 46.51
CA ARG A 171 -8.64 -41.82 47.82
C ARG A 171 -8.78 -40.79 48.93
N LYS A 172 -8.35 -39.54 48.70
CA LYS A 172 -8.52 -38.43 49.67
C LYS A 172 -10.00 -38.20 50.00
N ARG A 173 -10.88 -38.20 49.00
CA ARG A 173 -12.34 -38.08 49.20
C ARG A 173 -12.88 -39.24 50.04
N LEU A 174 -12.60 -40.49 49.66
CA LEU A 174 -13.09 -41.66 50.39
C LEU A 174 -12.62 -41.68 51.85
N ALA A 175 -11.34 -41.41 52.09
CA ALA A 175 -10.80 -41.32 53.44
C ALA A 175 -11.47 -40.19 54.25
N SER A 176 -11.67 -39.02 53.62
CA SER A 176 -12.38 -37.89 54.26
C SER A 176 -13.82 -38.24 54.63
N ASP A 177 -14.55 -38.91 53.73
CA ASP A 177 -15.93 -39.34 53.95
C ASP A 177 -16.01 -40.35 55.12
N MET A 178 -15.10 -41.32 55.16
CA MET A 178 -15.00 -42.28 56.27
C MET A 178 -14.68 -41.61 57.61
N ILE A 179 -13.72 -40.68 57.62
CA ILE A 179 -13.37 -39.90 58.82
C ILE A 179 -14.59 -39.11 59.29
N ASN A 180 -15.28 -38.42 58.39
CA ASN A 180 -16.45 -37.62 58.75
C ASN A 180 -17.59 -38.48 59.31
N ALA A 181 -17.86 -39.65 58.73
CA ALA A 181 -18.88 -40.57 59.22
C ALA A 181 -18.57 -41.09 60.64
N ILE A 182 -17.29 -41.36 60.97
CA ILE A 182 -16.89 -41.74 62.33
C ILE A 182 -17.08 -40.56 63.29
N LEU A 183 -16.75 -39.34 62.85
CA LEU A 183 -16.85 -38.13 63.66
C LEU A 183 -18.30 -37.75 64.02
N GLU A 184 -19.30 -38.19 63.27
CA GLU A 184 -20.72 -37.97 63.61
C GLU A 184 -21.11 -38.55 64.98
N GLY A 185 -20.41 -39.60 65.44
CA GLY A 185 -20.62 -40.24 66.75
C GLY A 185 -19.46 -40.09 67.72
N TYR A 186 -18.43 -39.31 67.39
CA TYR A 186 -17.18 -39.25 68.15
C TYR A 186 -17.18 -38.03 69.11
N PRO A 187 -16.80 -38.21 70.40
CA PRO A 187 -16.97 -37.18 71.42
C PRO A 187 -15.91 -36.06 71.40
N LYS A 188 -14.85 -36.17 70.59
CA LYS A 188 -13.73 -35.22 70.53
C LYS A 188 -13.58 -34.58 69.14
N SER A 189 -12.64 -33.64 69.00
CA SER A 189 -12.42 -32.94 67.73
C SER A 189 -11.76 -33.84 66.66
N LYS A 190 -11.92 -33.46 65.38
CA LYS A 190 -11.30 -34.14 64.23
C LYS A 190 -9.78 -34.28 64.37
N LYS A 191 -9.11 -33.26 64.91
CA LYS A 191 -7.66 -33.26 65.06
C LYS A 191 -7.22 -34.31 66.08
N GLU A 192 -7.85 -34.34 67.25
CA GLU A 192 -7.57 -35.33 68.29
C GLU A 192 -7.84 -36.75 67.80
N PHE A 193 -8.91 -36.96 67.03
CA PHE A 193 -9.19 -38.25 66.41
C PHE A 193 -8.07 -38.69 65.46
N LEU A 194 -7.64 -37.83 64.53
CA LEU A 194 -6.59 -38.15 63.56
C LEU A 194 -5.24 -38.43 64.24
N ASP A 195 -4.90 -37.67 65.28
CA ASP A 195 -3.72 -37.89 66.11
C ASP A 195 -3.79 -39.25 66.85
N GLU A 196 -4.97 -39.62 67.38
CA GLU A 196 -5.19 -40.91 68.04
C GLU A 196 -5.09 -42.12 67.09
N VAL A 197 -5.58 -41.99 65.86
CA VAL A 197 -5.51 -43.07 64.85
C VAL A 197 -4.22 -43.05 64.01
N GLY A 198 -3.35 -42.06 64.23
CA GLY A 198 -2.07 -41.92 63.53
C GLY A 198 -2.20 -41.60 62.03
N VAL A 199 -3.20 -40.79 61.65
CA VAL A 199 -3.43 -40.37 60.26
C VAL A 199 -2.88 -38.97 60.02
N GLU A 200 -1.89 -38.85 59.15
CA GLU A 200 -1.33 -37.59 58.69
C GLU A 200 -2.07 -37.08 57.44
N THR A 201 -2.34 -35.77 57.39
CA THR A 201 -2.98 -35.14 56.22
C THR A 201 -1.96 -34.69 55.19
N ASP A 202 -2.43 -34.41 53.97
CA ASP A 202 -1.60 -33.82 52.91
C ASP A 202 -0.98 -32.49 53.39
N GLU A 203 -1.74 -31.72 54.16
CA GLU A 203 -1.33 -30.45 54.73
C GLU A 203 -0.22 -30.63 55.79
N ASP A 204 -0.30 -31.69 56.61
CA ASP A 204 0.76 -32.06 57.57
C ASP A 204 2.06 -32.47 56.85
N CYS A 205 1.93 -33.17 55.73
CA CYS A 205 3.04 -33.54 54.85
C CYS A 205 3.53 -32.39 53.94
N LYS A 206 2.89 -31.21 53.99
CA LYS A 206 3.17 -30.05 53.11
C LYS A 206 3.09 -30.37 51.61
N VAL A 207 2.20 -31.28 51.23
CA VAL A 207 1.93 -31.63 49.84
C VAL A 207 0.57 -31.12 49.39
N ALA A 208 0.47 -30.74 48.13
CA ALA A 208 -0.79 -30.30 47.52
C ALA A 208 -1.05 -31.10 46.26
N VAL A 209 -2.32 -31.44 46.02
CA VAL A 209 -2.73 -32.11 44.78
C VAL A 209 -2.39 -31.19 43.61
N PRO A 210 -1.61 -31.67 42.61
CA PRO A 210 -1.27 -30.86 41.45
C PRO A 210 -2.53 -30.32 40.74
N PRO A 211 -2.50 -29.08 40.23
CA PRO A 211 -3.58 -28.55 39.41
C PRO A 211 -3.74 -29.44 38.17
N SER A 212 -4.97 -29.66 37.73
CA SER A 212 -5.26 -30.47 36.54
C SER A 212 -4.52 -29.91 35.31
#